data_AF-A0A7C5I133-F1
#
_entry.id   AF-A0A7C5I133-F1
#
_cell.length_a   1.000
_cell.length_b   1.000
_cell.length_c   1.000
_cell.angle_alpha   90.00
_cell.angle_beta   90.00
_cell.angle_gamma   90.00
#
_symmetry.space_group_name_H-M   'P 1'
#
loop_
_entity.id
_entity.type
_entity.pdbx_description
1 polymer ?
#
loop_
_entity_poly.entity_id
_entity_poly.type
_entity_poly.pdbx_seq_one_letter_code
_entity_poly.pdbx_strand_id
1 'polypeptide(L)'
;MKIFLFLILLSSRVYHVKAQGIINPPMAEYLVRAIDEAEDTRADLIVISLDTPGGLDESMRQIVKRELNSTVPVCVYVSPHGARAASAGVFITLAAHIAAMAPGTN
;
A
#
# COMPACT_ATOMS: atom_id res chain seq x y z
N MET A 1 -32.28 17.14 10.86
CA MET A 1 -30.93 17.45 11.42
C MET A 1 -30.17 16.22 11.93
N LYS A 2 -30.80 15.23 12.59
CA LYS A 2 -30.12 14.00 13.06
C LYS A 2 -29.54 13.11 11.94
N ILE A 3 -30.22 12.98 10.79
CA ILE A 3 -29.74 12.16 9.66
C ILE A 3 -28.48 12.73 9.01
N PHE A 4 -28.36 14.06 8.94
CA PHE A 4 -27.24 14.75 8.31
C PHE A 4 -25.97 14.66 9.17
N LEU A 5 -26.14 14.68 10.50
CA LEU A 5 -25.05 14.46 11.46
C LEU A 5 -24.52 13.02 11.42
N PHE A 6 -25.37 12.04 11.09
CA PHE A 6 -24.99 10.63 10.94
C PHE A 6 -24.15 10.37 9.68
N LEU A 7 -24.39 11.12 8.58
CA LEU A 7 -23.61 11.02 7.35
C LEU A 7 -22.20 11.61 7.49
N ILE A 8 -22.02 12.66 8.30
CA ILE A 8 -20.71 13.27 8.57
C ILE A 8 -19.81 12.31 9.39
N LEU A 9 -20.42 11.41 10.18
CA LEU A 9 -19.71 10.40 10.99
C LEU A 9 -19.24 9.18 10.18
N LEU A 10 -19.64 9.03 8.91
CA LEU A 10 -19.28 7.91 8.02
C LEU A 10 -18.20 8.27 6.98
N SER A 11 -17.42 9.33 7.22
CA SER A 11 -16.32 9.69 6.32
C SER A 11 -15.14 8.73 6.53
N SER A 12 -14.99 7.77 5.63
CA SER A 12 -13.81 6.90 5.61
C SER A 12 -12.64 7.60 4.91
N ARG A 13 -11.47 7.60 5.55
CA ARG A 13 -10.23 8.13 4.97
C ARG A 13 -9.40 6.99 4.43
N VAL A 14 -9.27 6.94 3.11
CA VAL A 14 -8.43 5.96 2.43
C VAL A 14 -7.24 6.70 1.80
N TYR A 15 -6.04 6.34 2.22
CA TYR A 15 -4.81 6.81 1.59
C TYR A 15 -4.55 5.98 0.34
N HIS A 16 -4.20 6.63 -0.77
CA HIS A 16 -3.84 5.94 -2.00
C HIS A 16 -2.51 6.45 -2.53
N VAL A 17 -1.57 5.52 -2.73
CA VAL A 17 -0.24 5.79 -3.27
C VAL A 17 0.08 4.84 -4.41
N LYS A 18 1.02 5.25 -5.27
CA LYS A 18 1.47 4.44 -6.41
C LYS A 18 2.95 4.11 -6.28
N ALA A 19 3.27 2.83 -6.37
CA ALA A 19 4.62 2.31 -6.42
C ALA A 19 4.85 1.69 -7.80
N GLN A 20 5.47 2.45 -8.70
CA GLN A 20 5.78 2.01 -10.06
C GLN A 20 7.29 1.99 -10.31
N GLY A 21 7.79 0.87 -10.82
CA GLY A 21 9.19 0.69 -11.17
C GLY A 21 9.98 -0.10 -10.14
N ILE A 22 11.31 0.07 -10.14
CA ILE A 22 12.24 -0.75 -9.35
C ILE A 22 12.08 -0.44 -7.85
N ILE A 23 12.06 -1.48 -7.01
CA ILE A 23 12.15 -1.33 -5.56
C ILE A 23 13.57 -0.92 -5.18
N ASN A 24 13.74 0.34 -4.81
CA ASN A 24 15.00 0.98 -4.45
C ASN A 24 14.83 1.85 -3.18
N PRO A 25 15.91 2.43 -2.61
CA PRO A 25 15.81 3.17 -1.37
C PRO A 25 14.82 4.36 -1.43
N PRO A 26 14.78 5.19 -2.50
CA PRO A 26 13.77 6.23 -2.62
C PRO A 26 12.31 5.72 -2.60
N MET A 27 12.03 4.59 -3.27
CA MET A 27 10.71 3.95 -3.26
C MET A 27 10.35 3.46 -1.85
N ALA A 28 11.30 2.85 -1.15
CA ALA A 28 11.10 2.36 0.20
C ALA A 28 10.81 3.50 1.18
N GLU A 29 11.60 4.58 1.15
CA GLU A 29 11.34 5.77 1.97
C GLU A 29 9.98 6.40 1.66
N TYR A 30 9.59 6.45 0.38
CA TYR A 30 8.29 6.95 -0.03
C TYR A 30 7.14 6.14 0.57
N LEU A 31 7.19 4.80 0.46
CA LEU A 31 6.15 3.94 0.99
C LEU A 31 6.10 3.91 2.52
N VAL A 32 7.26 3.96 3.18
CA VAL A 32 7.33 4.08 4.64
C VAL A 32 6.63 5.35 5.10
N ARG A 33 6.97 6.51 4.52
CA ARG A 33 6.32 7.78 4.84
C ARG A 33 4.82 7.75 4.58
N ALA A 34 4.38 7.13 3.48
CA ALA A 34 2.96 7.02 3.17
C ALA A 34 2.19 6.23 4.24
N ILE A 35 2.77 5.14 4.75
CA ILE A 35 2.17 4.36 5.85
C ILE A 35 2.14 5.19 7.14
N ASP A 36 3.23 5.89 7.46
CA ASP A 36 3.31 6.75 8.65
C ASP A 36 2.27 7.89 8.59
N GLU A 37 2.11 8.55 7.44
CA GLU A 37 1.09 9.58 7.25
C GLU A 37 -0.35 9.03 7.37
N ALA A 38 -0.59 7.81 6.88
CA ALA A 38 -1.88 7.15 7.04
C ALA A 38 -2.19 6.87 8.52
N GLU A 39 -1.18 6.49 9.32
CA GLU A 39 -1.32 6.30 10.76
C GLU A 39 -1.55 7.61 11.50
N ASP A 40 -0.75 8.64 11.22
CA ASP A 40 -0.84 9.96 11.86
C ASP A 40 -2.22 10.60 11.64
N THR A 41 -2.79 10.41 10.45
CA THR A 41 -4.11 10.93 10.10
C THR A 41 -5.27 10.00 10.46
N ARG A 42 -4.97 8.85 11.09
CA ARG A 42 -5.93 7.80 11.46
C ARG A 42 -6.80 7.39 10.28
N ALA A 43 -6.16 7.07 9.16
CA ALA A 43 -6.83 6.52 7.99
C ALA A 43 -7.44 5.16 8.31
N ASP A 44 -8.54 4.82 7.64
CA ASP A 44 -9.17 3.51 7.78
C ASP A 44 -8.45 2.43 6.95
N LEU A 45 -7.70 2.86 5.93
CA LEU A 45 -6.97 1.98 5.00
C LEU A 45 -5.91 2.80 4.24
N ILE A 46 -4.76 2.18 3.96
CA ILE A 46 -3.86 2.62 2.88
C ILE A 46 -3.85 1.60 1.75
N VAL A 47 -4.00 2.08 0.51
CA VAL A 47 -3.90 1.29 -0.71
C VAL A 47 -2.64 1.68 -1.45
N ILE A 48 -1.76 0.70 -1.68
CA ILE A 48 -0.54 0.81 -2.48
C ILE A 48 -0.81 0.16 -3.83
N SER A 49 -1.00 0.97 -4.87
CA SER A 49 -1.04 0.46 -6.25
C SER A 49 0.36 0.09 -6.70
N LEU A 50 0.61 -1.19 -6.94
CA LEU A 50 1.95 -1.73 -7.21
C LEU A 50 2.10 -2.20 -8.66
N ASP A 51 3.18 -1.76 -9.32
CA ASP A 51 3.68 -2.29 -10.59
C ASP A 51 5.22 -2.28 -10.57
N THR A 52 5.83 -3.42 -10.30
CA THR A 52 7.27 -3.54 -10.10
C THR A 52 7.87 -4.80 -10.74
N PRO A 53 9.03 -4.70 -11.42
CA PRO A 53 9.85 -5.86 -11.78
C PRO A 53 10.59 -6.48 -10.58
N GLY A 54 10.48 -5.87 -9.40
CA GLY A 54 11.28 -6.19 -8.21
C GLY A 54 12.36 -5.17 -7.95
N GLY A 55 13.36 -5.54 -7.16
CA GLY A 55 14.47 -4.65 -6.81
C GLY A 55 15.31 -5.19 -5.66
N LEU A 56 15.86 -4.28 -4.86
CA LEU A 56 16.86 -4.60 -3.84
C LEU A 56 16.24 -5.26 -2.60
N ASP A 57 16.93 -6.27 -2.06
CA ASP A 57 16.50 -7.00 -0.84
C ASP A 57 16.34 -6.07 0.36
N GLU A 58 17.29 -5.15 0.60
CA GLU A 58 17.22 -4.24 1.74
C GLU A 58 16.00 -3.31 1.66
N SER A 59 15.74 -2.72 0.49
CA SER A 59 14.57 -1.87 0.26
C SER A 59 13.25 -2.65 0.40
N MET A 60 13.21 -3.89 -0.09
CA MET A 60 12.07 -4.78 0.10
C MET A 60 11.84 -5.10 1.57
N ARG A 61 12.87 -5.48 2.32
CA ARG A 61 12.77 -5.79 3.76
C ARG A 61 12.34 -4.57 4.57
N GLN A 62 12.78 -3.37 4.18
CA GLN A 62 12.36 -2.13 4.82
C GLN A 62 10.84 -1.92 4.66
N ILE A 63 10.31 -2.07 3.45
CA ILE A 63 8.87 -1.95 3.17
C ILE A 63 8.09 -3.04 3.91
N VAL A 64 8.50 -4.31 3.78
CA VAL A 64 7.84 -5.45 4.44
C VAL A 64 7.79 -5.29 5.95
N LYS A 65 8.90 -4.91 6.59
CA LYS A 65 8.92 -4.66 8.04
C LYS A 65 7.96 -3.54 8.40
N ARG A 66 7.85 -2.51 7.56
CA ARG A 66 6.95 -1.41 7.84
C ARG A 66 5.48 -1.83 7.73
N GLU A 67 5.11 -2.57 6.69
CA GLU A 67 3.74 -3.09 6.52
C GLU A 67 3.34 -3.98 7.71
N LEU A 68 4.21 -4.90 8.12
CA LEU A 68 3.96 -5.82 9.24
C LEU A 68 3.81 -5.12 10.61
N ASN A 69 4.37 -3.92 10.77
CA ASN A 69 4.24 -3.13 11.98
C ASN A 69 3.15 -2.05 11.86
N SER A 70 2.38 -2.02 10.77
CA SER A 70 1.38 -0.98 10.59
C SER A 70 0.16 -1.19 11.49
N THR A 71 -0.31 -0.09 12.08
CA THR A 71 -1.55 -0.03 12.87
C THR A 71 -2.77 0.33 12.01
N VAL A 72 -2.54 0.80 10.78
CA VAL A 72 -3.57 1.00 9.75
C VAL A 72 -3.52 -0.18 8.78
N PRO A 73 -4.67 -0.75 8.35
CA PRO A 73 -4.66 -1.80 7.34
C PRO A 73 -3.97 -1.35 6.05
N VAL A 74 -3.06 -2.19 5.55
CA VAL A 74 -2.34 -1.98 4.28
C VAL A 74 -2.91 -2.94 3.23
N CYS A 75 -3.41 -2.38 2.13
CA CYS A 75 -3.80 -3.11 0.94
C CYS A 75 -2.76 -2.87 -0.17
N VAL A 76 -2.12 -3.94 -0.64
CA VAL A 76 -1.33 -3.89 -1.87
C VAL A 76 -2.23 -4.32 -3.03
N TYR A 77 -2.41 -3.42 -3.99
CA TYR A 77 -3.21 -3.64 -5.19
C TYR A 77 -2.32 -3.69 -6.43
N VAL A 78 -2.03 -4.89 -6.93
CA VAL A 78 -1.24 -5.08 -8.16
C VAL A 78 -2.07 -4.55 -9.33
N SER A 79 -1.65 -3.41 -9.89
CA SER A 79 -2.47 -2.63 -10.81
C SER A 79 -1.63 -1.62 -11.60
N PRO A 80 -2.05 -1.24 -12.83
CA PRO A 80 -3.30 -1.60 -13.53
C PRO A 80 -3.22 -2.98 -14.23
N HIS A 81 -4.17 -3.30 -15.11
CA HIS A 81 -4.10 -4.49 -15.96
C HIS A 81 -2.73 -4.60 -16.66
N GLY A 82 -2.10 -5.78 -16.59
CA GLY A 82 -0.75 -6.02 -17.13
C GLY A 82 0.40 -5.59 -16.23
N ALA A 83 0.12 -4.93 -15.10
CA ALA A 83 1.11 -4.71 -14.05
C ALA A 83 1.56 -6.02 -13.42
N ARG A 84 2.66 -5.93 -12.67
CA ARG A 84 3.19 -7.09 -11.97
C ARG A 84 3.72 -6.77 -10.59
N ALA A 85 3.70 -7.75 -9.71
CA ALA A 85 4.37 -7.75 -8.42
C ALA A 85 5.52 -8.76 -8.45
N ALA A 86 6.52 -8.55 -9.31
CA ALA A 86 7.60 -9.53 -9.50
C ALA A 86 8.70 -9.42 -8.42
N SER A 87 9.33 -10.56 -8.09
CA SER A 87 10.48 -10.65 -7.17
C SER A 87 10.19 -9.96 -5.83
N ALA A 88 10.87 -8.86 -5.49
CA ALA A 88 10.59 -8.07 -4.30
C ALA A 88 9.11 -7.68 -4.14
N GLY A 89 8.41 -7.42 -5.25
CA GLY A 89 6.98 -7.10 -5.25
C GLY A 89 6.10 -8.21 -4.67
N VAL A 90 6.49 -9.48 -4.81
CA VAL A 90 5.78 -10.62 -4.21
C VAL A 90 5.80 -10.50 -2.69
N PHE A 91 6.97 -10.25 -2.11
CA PHE A 91 7.13 -10.18 -0.66
C PHE A 91 6.40 -8.99 -0.05
N ILE A 92 6.42 -7.83 -0.72
CA ILE A 92 5.63 -6.65 -0.33
C ILE A 92 4.14 -6.99 -0.39
N THR A 93 3.68 -7.61 -1.47
CA THR A 93 2.26 -8.00 -1.60
C THR A 93 1.84 -9.02 -0.53
N LEU A 94 2.70 -9.97 -0.19
CA LEU A 94 2.42 -11.00 0.83
C LEU A 94 2.45 -10.48 2.27
N ALA A 95 3.20 -9.41 2.53
CA ALA A 95 3.27 -8.78 3.85
C ALA A 95 2.06 -7.88 4.13
N ALA A 96 1.36 -7.44 3.09
CA ALA A 96 0.15 -6.64 3.21
C ALA A 96 -0.98 -7.39 3.93
N HIS A 97 -1.83 -6.62 4.61
CA HIS A 97 -3.03 -7.15 5.26
C HIS A 97 -4.06 -7.63 4.24
N ILE A 98 -4.09 -6.95 3.08
CA ILE A 98 -4.96 -7.28 1.96
C ILE A 98 -4.10 -7.30 0.69
N ALA A 99 -4.11 -8.42 -0.01
CA ALA A 99 -3.56 -8.53 -1.35
C ALA A 99 -4.71 -8.54 -2.36
N ALA A 100 -4.68 -7.61 -3.31
CA ALA A 100 -5.64 -7.52 -4.40
C ALA A 100 -4.90 -7.40 -5.74
N MET A 101 -5.53 -7.89 -6.81
CA MET A 101 -4.93 -7.92 -8.13
C MET A 101 -5.95 -7.50 -9.19
N ALA A 102 -5.56 -6.59 -10.09
CA ALA A 102 -6.34 -6.30 -11.28
C ALA A 102 -6.30 -7.52 -12.22
N PRO A 103 -7.36 -7.79 -13.03
CA PRO A 103 -7.30 -8.85 -14.03
C PRO A 103 -6.07 -8.71 -14.94
N GLY A 104 -5.45 -9.84 -15.30
CA GLY A 104 -4.29 -9.86 -16.19
C GLY A 104 -2.98 -9.34 -15.56
N THR A 105 -2.91 -9.22 -14.24
CA THR A 105 -1.65 -8.96 -13.51
C THR A 105 -1.00 -10.27 -13.06
N ASN A 106 0.28 -10.21 -12.67
CA ASN A 106 1.03 -11.35 -12.14
C ASN A 106 1.95 -10.99 -10.98
#